data_AF-A0AAC9A250-F1
#
_entry.id   AF-A0AAC9A250-F1
#
_cell.length_a   1.000
_cell.length_b   1.000
_cell.length_c   1.000
_cell.angle_alpha   90.00
_cell.angle_beta   90.00
_cell.angle_gamma   90.00
#
_symmetry.space_group_name_H-M   'P 1'
#
loop_
_entity.id
_entity.type
_entity.pdbx_description
1 polymer ?
#
loop_
_entity_poly.entity_id
_entity_poly.type
_entity_poly.pdbx_seq_one_letter_code
_entity_poly.pdbx_strand_id
1 'polypeptide(L)'
;MKVKYNSIHLSYEEQLKKFIDRGMEVKDKEFCLTKLASINYYKLKEFSIPYYKNGSYQNISLERVIKRFYKDKDIRLALLSAIEKVEISFKNKIAYILGEKFGAFGYLDFKNWIDKSEYCKHYAKLREK
;
A
#
# COMPACT_ATOMS: atom_id res chain seq x y z
N MET A 1 16.44 17.19 -27.13
CA MET A 1 15.82 16.07 -27.89
C MET A 1 14.70 15.46 -27.04
N LYS A 2 13.44 15.47 -27.50
CA LYS A 2 12.35 14.77 -26.80
C LYS A 2 12.48 13.28 -27.08
N VAL A 3 12.72 12.47 -26.04
CA VAL A 3 12.71 11.01 -26.15
C VAL A 3 11.30 10.60 -26.59
N LYS A 4 11.14 10.15 -27.84
CA LYS A 4 9.90 9.55 -28.33
C LYS A 4 9.78 8.17 -27.68
N TYR A 5 8.93 8.08 -26.65
CA TYR A 5 8.55 6.78 -26.10
C TYR A 5 7.60 6.09 -27.08
N ASN A 6 8.10 5.06 -27.76
CA ASN A 6 7.33 4.24 -28.69
C ASN A 6 6.54 3.15 -27.92
N SER A 7 5.83 3.56 -26.87
CA SER A 7 5.04 2.66 -26.03
C SER A 7 3.74 2.28 -26.75
N ILE A 8 3.75 1.11 -27.36
CA ILE A 8 2.59 0.50 -28.01
C ILE A 8 1.68 -0.06 -26.90
N HIS A 9 0.39 0.27 -26.98
CA HIS A 9 -0.64 -0.34 -26.14
C HIS A 9 -0.77 -1.82 -26.50
N LEU A 10 -0.67 -2.70 -25.51
CA LEU A 10 -0.78 -4.14 -25.70
C LEU A 10 -2.13 -4.63 -25.19
N SER A 11 -2.80 -5.48 -25.96
CA SER A 11 -4.00 -6.18 -25.51
C SER A 11 -3.68 -7.10 -24.33
N TYR A 12 -4.71 -7.53 -23.58
CA TYR A 12 -4.49 -8.46 -22.47
C TYR A 12 -3.92 -9.80 -22.93
N GLU A 13 -4.26 -10.25 -24.13
CA GLU A 13 -3.70 -11.45 -24.75
C GLU A 13 -2.21 -11.29 -25.06
N GLU A 14 -1.81 -10.14 -25.61
CA GLU A 14 -0.41 -9.83 -25.87
C GLU A 14 0.39 -9.69 -24.57
N GLN A 15 -0.21 -9.14 -23.52
CA GLN A 15 0.37 -9.07 -22.18
C GLN A 15 0.58 -10.47 -21.58
N LEU A 16 -0.41 -11.36 -21.72
CA LEU A 16 -0.29 -12.75 -21.30
C LEU A 16 0.80 -13.48 -22.09
N LYS A 17 0.82 -13.29 -23.42
CA LYS A 17 1.84 -13.86 -24.29
C LYS A 17 3.24 -13.43 -23.87
N LYS A 18 3.45 -12.18 -23.48
CA LYS A 18 4.75 -11.71 -22.93
C LYS A 18 5.20 -12.46 -21.68
N PHE A 19 4.28 -12.91 -20.82
CA PHE A 19 4.65 -13.74 -19.67
C PHE A 19 5.07 -15.15 -20.12
N ILE A 20 4.30 -15.75 -21.04
CA ILE A 20 4.58 -17.07 -21.61
C ILE A 20 5.91 -17.08 -22.36
N ASP A 21 6.15 -16.11 -23.24
CA ASP A 21 7.38 -15.96 -24.03
C ASP A 21 8.63 -15.81 -23.14
N ARG A 22 8.44 -15.32 -21.92
CA ARG A 22 9.51 -15.20 -20.91
C ARG A 22 9.65 -16.44 -20.02
N GLY A 23 8.94 -17.53 -20.29
CA GLY A 23 9.04 -18.79 -19.56
C GLY A 23 8.09 -18.93 -18.37
N MET A 24 7.04 -18.11 -18.26
CA MET A 24 6.03 -18.27 -17.22
C MET A 24 5.00 -19.32 -17.62
N GLU A 25 4.70 -20.25 -16.71
CA GLU A 25 3.66 -21.25 -16.93
C GLU A 25 2.26 -20.64 -16.78
N VAL A 26 1.34 -21.06 -17.63
CA VAL A 26 -0.08 -20.66 -17.56
C VAL A 26 -0.93 -21.90 -17.71
N LYS A 27 -1.68 -22.24 -16.67
CA LYS A 27 -2.57 -23.42 -16.63
C LYS A 27 -3.96 -23.06 -17.12
N ASP A 28 -4.48 -21.94 -16.65
CA ASP A 28 -5.80 -21.42 -17.03
C ASP A 28 -5.65 -20.03 -17.67
N LYS A 29 -5.72 -20.00 -19.00
CA LYS A 29 -5.55 -18.76 -19.78
C LYS A 29 -6.70 -17.80 -19.55
N GLU A 30 -7.93 -18.29 -19.48
CA GLU A 30 -9.13 -17.44 -19.37
C GLU A 30 -9.14 -16.76 -18.00
N PHE A 31 -8.89 -17.53 -16.93
CA PHE A 31 -8.70 -16.98 -15.59
C PHE A 31 -7.58 -15.93 -15.56
N CYS A 32 -6.42 -16.23 -16.14
CA CYS A 32 -5.30 -15.30 -16.15
C CYS A 32 -5.60 -14.01 -16.92
N LEU A 33 -6.34 -14.07 -18.02
CA LEU A 33 -6.78 -12.89 -18.79
C LEU A 33 -7.73 -12.02 -17.96
N THR A 34 -8.74 -12.62 -17.32
CA THR A 34 -9.64 -11.87 -16.42
C THR A 34 -8.85 -11.18 -15.30
N LYS A 35 -7.85 -11.86 -14.73
CA LYS A 35 -7.02 -11.29 -13.67
C LYS A 35 -6.08 -10.20 -14.17
N LEU A 36 -5.48 -10.33 -15.35
CA LEU A 36 -4.69 -9.29 -15.99
C LEU A 36 -5.50 -8.01 -16.22
N ALA A 37 -6.76 -8.15 -16.64
CA ALA A 37 -7.68 -7.02 -16.81
C ALA A 37 -7.99 -6.31 -15.48
N SER A 38 -8.05 -7.05 -14.37
CA SER A 38 -8.37 -6.48 -13.04
C SER A 38 -7.17 -5.92 -12.27
N ILE A 39 -5.98 -6.54 -12.37
CA ILE A 39 -4.80 -6.23 -11.53
C ILE A 39 -3.77 -5.36 -12.25
N ASN A 40 -3.76 -5.36 -13.58
CA ASN A 40 -2.73 -4.78 -14.46
C ASN A 40 -1.45 -5.65 -14.57
N TYR A 41 -0.94 -5.80 -15.80
CA TYR A 41 0.32 -6.48 -16.14
C TYR A 41 1.51 -5.99 -15.31
N TYR A 42 1.68 -4.68 -15.12
CA TYR A 42 2.84 -4.14 -14.42
C TYR A 42 2.86 -4.52 -12.94
N LYS A 43 1.70 -4.61 -12.29
CA LYS A 43 1.63 -5.12 -10.92
C LYS A 43 1.98 -6.59 -10.86
N LEU A 44 1.40 -7.43 -11.70
CA LEU A 44 1.78 -8.85 -11.73
C LEU A 44 3.28 -9.03 -12.06
N LYS A 45 3.84 -8.16 -12.92
CA LYS A 45 5.27 -8.14 -13.21
C LYS A 45 6.10 -7.88 -11.94
N GLU A 46 5.76 -6.87 -11.14
CA GLU A 46 6.46 -6.59 -9.87
C GLU A 46 6.48 -7.81 -8.93
N PHE A 47 5.35 -8.48 -8.75
CA PHE A 47 5.24 -9.67 -7.88
C PHE A 47 5.97 -10.90 -8.45
N SER A 48 6.25 -10.89 -9.77
CA SER A 48 6.98 -11.95 -10.46
C SER A 48 8.49 -11.76 -10.49
N ILE A 49 9.02 -10.57 -10.18
CA ILE A 49 10.46 -10.23 -10.24
C ILE A 49 11.36 -11.27 -9.55
N PRO A 50 11.04 -11.77 -8.33
CA PRO A 50 11.92 -12.72 -7.64
C PRO A 50 12.10 -14.06 -8.36
N TYR A 51 11.23 -14.37 -9.32
CA TYR A 51 11.26 -15.59 -10.12
C TYR A 51 11.86 -15.39 -11.50
N TYR A 52 12.19 -14.15 -11.88
CA TYR A 52 12.84 -13.82 -13.14
C TYR A 52 14.36 -13.89 -12.97
N LYS A 53 14.99 -14.94 -13.50
CA LYS A 53 16.43 -15.21 -13.40
C LYS A 53 16.99 -15.50 -14.79
N ASN A 54 18.18 -14.97 -15.07
CA ASN A 54 18.89 -15.21 -16.35
C ASN A 54 18.05 -14.90 -17.60
N GLY A 55 17.17 -13.90 -17.53
CA GLY A 55 16.34 -13.48 -18.67
C GLY A 55 15.04 -14.28 -18.85
N SER A 56 14.70 -15.20 -17.96
CA SER A 56 13.44 -15.96 -18.01
C SER A 56 12.84 -16.21 -16.62
N TYR A 57 11.56 -16.52 -16.57
CA TYR A 57 10.88 -16.99 -15.37
C TYR A 57 11.20 -18.48 -15.14
N GLN A 58 11.48 -18.86 -13.89
CA GLN A 58 11.84 -20.23 -13.54
C GLN A 58 10.80 -20.88 -12.63
N ASN A 59 10.19 -21.98 -13.08
CA ASN A 59 9.29 -22.86 -12.32
C ASN A 59 8.20 -22.08 -11.54
N ILE A 60 7.57 -21.12 -12.24
CA ILE A 60 6.54 -20.27 -11.68
C ILE A 60 5.38 -20.15 -12.66
N SER A 61 4.17 -20.26 -12.13
CA SER A 61 2.96 -20.02 -12.90
C SER A 61 2.37 -18.65 -12.61
N LEU A 62 1.67 -18.07 -13.58
CA LEU A 62 1.03 -16.76 -13.42
C LEU A 62 -0.03 -16.79 -12.31
N GLU A 63 -0.75 -17.89 -12.15
CA GLU A 63 -1.73 -18.09 -11.07
C GLU A 63 -1.07 -18.04 -9.69
N ARG A 64 0.16 -18.54 -9.56
CA ARG A 64 0.91 -18.45 -8.30
C ARG A 64 1.35 -17.02 -7.99
N VAL A 65 1.70 -16.24 -9.01
CA VAL A 65 1.97 -14.79 -8.86
C VAL A 65 0.70 -14.05 -8.45
N ILE A 66 -0.45 -14.35 -9.09
CA ILE A 66 -1.75 -13.78 -8.73
C ILE A 66 -2.13 -14.14 -7.28
N LYS A 67 -1.94 -15.40 -6.87
CA LYS A 67 -2.18 -15.84 -5.48
C LYS A 67 -1.31 -15.07 -4.50
N ARG A 68 -0.04 -14.83 -4.83
CA ARG A 68 0.88 -14.02 -4.02
C ARG A 68 0.40 -12.58 -3.88
N PHE A 69 -0.05 -11.96 -4.97
CA PHE A 69 -0.63 -10.60 -4.95
C PHE A 69 -1.81 -10.51 -3.98
N TYR A 70 -2.75 -11.46 -4.04
CA TYR A 70 -3.89 -11.46 -3.12
C TYR A 70 -3.50 -11.71 -1.67
N LYS A 71 -2.48 -12.55 -1.42
CA LYS A 71 -1.99 -12.76 -0.05
C LYS A 71 -1.35 -11.51 0.55
N ASP A 72 -0.60 -10.74 -0.25
CA ASP A 72 -0.09 -9.44 0.18
C ASP A 72 -1.21 -8.45 0.52
N LYS A 73 -2.28 -8.41 -0.30
CA LYS A 73 -3.50 -7.64 0.02
C LYS A 73 -4.09 -8.05 1.37
N ASP A 74 -4.23 -9.34 1.64
CA ASP A 74 -4.81 -9.83 2.89
C ASP A 74 -3.96 -9.43 4.11
N ILE A 75 -2.62 -9.50 3.99
CA ILE A 75 -1.70 -9.05 5.04
C ILE A 75 -1.88 -7.56 5.31
N ARG A 76 -1.97 -6.73 4.26
CA ARG A 76 -2.19 -5.28 4.40
C ARG A 76 -3.50 -4.97 5.13
N LEU A 77 -4.57 -5.69 4.81
CA LEU A 77 -5.86 -5.53 5.48
C LEU A 77 -5.80 -5.95 6.96
N ALA A 78 -5.13 -7.06 7.26
CA ALA A 78 -4.94 -7.50 8.64
C ALA A 78 -4.12 -6.48 9.44
N LEU A 79 -3.06 -5.92 8.85
CA LEU A 79 -2.25 -4.87 9.48
C LEU A 79 -3.07 -3.61 9.76
N LEU A 80 -3.86 -3.14 8.79
CA LEU A 80 -4.74 -1.97 8.97
C LEU A 80 -5.72 -2.18 10.13
N SER A 81 -6.34 -3.36 10.21
CA SER A 81 -7.24 -3.70 11.32
C SER A 81 -6.52 -3.74 12.69
N ALA A 82 -5.26 -4.18 12.73
CA ALA A 82 -4.47 -4.14 13.96
C ALA A 82 -4.13 -2.69 14.37
N ILE A 83 -3.73 -1.86 13.41
CA ILE A 83 -3.42 -0.43 13.63
C ILE A 83 -4.65 0.31 14.15
N GLU A 84 -5.83 0.04 13.60
CA GLU A 84 -7.09 0.65 14.03
C GLU A 84 -7.35 0.43 15.54
N LYS A 85 -7.16 -0.79 16.04
CA LYS A 85 -7.32 -1.09 17.48
C LYS A 85 -6.34 -0.32 18.36
N VAL A 86 -5.09 -0.22 17.92
CA VAL A 86 -4.05 0.55 18.62
C VAL A 86 -4.41 2.04 18.62
N GLU A 87 -4.85 2.58 17.49
CA GLU A 87 -5.24 3.97 17.33
C GLU A 87 -6.41 4.35 18.26
N ILE A 88 -7.47 3.53 18.29
CA ILE A 88 -8.61 3.74 19.18
C ILE A 88 -8.18 3.72 20.64
N SER A 89 -7.40 2.70 21.04
CA SER A 89 -6.91 2.58 22.42
C SER A 89 -6.04 3.78 22.82
N PHE A 90 -5.16 4.21 21.94
CA PHE A 90 -4.26 5.33 22.17
C PHE A 90 -5.02 6.66 22.27
N LYS A 91 -5.94 6.93 21.32
CA LYS A 91 -6.80 8.13 21.35
C LYS A 91 -7.64 8.19 22.61
N ASN A 92 -8.22 7.07 23.04
CA ASN A 92 -9.00 7.00 24.28
C ASN A 92 -8.15 7.33 25.50
N LYS A 93 -6.93 6.79 25.60
CA LYS A 93 -6.02 7.11 26.71
C LYS A 93 -5.64 8.59 26.74
N ILE A 94 -5.33 9.17 25.59
CA ILE A 94 -5.04 10.62 25.49
C ILE A 94 -6.26 11.44 25.93
N ALA A 95 -7.44 11.14 25.38
CA ALA A 95 -8.67 11.85 25.70
C ALA A 95 -9.01 11.76 27.21
N TYR A 96 -8.81 10.59 27.82
CA TYR A 96 -9.01 10.38 29.25
C TYR A 96 -8.07 11.26 30.09
N ILE A 97 -6.76 11.22 29.82
CA ILE A 97 -5.75 12.01 30.56
C ILE A 97 -6.00 13.52 30.39
N LEU A 98 -6.33 13.97 29.18
CA LEU A 98 -6.64 15.37 28.92
C LEU A 98 -7.94 15.80 29.58
N GLY A 99 -8.96 14.94 29.57
CA GLY A 99 -10.25 15.19 30.21
C GLY A 99 -10.16 15.27 31.74
N GLU A 100 -9.38 14.39 32.35
CA GLU A 100 -9.12 14.40 33.80
C GLU A 100 -8.40 15.69 34.23
N LYS A 101 -7.37 16.10 33.47
CA LYS A 101 -6.51 17.23 33.86
C LYS A 101 -7.09 18.61 33.50
N PHE A 102 -7.83 18.71 32.40
CA PHE A 102 -8.25 20.01 31.84
C PHE A 102 -9.78 20.11 31.65
N GLY A 103 -10.55 19.11 32.09
CA GLY A 103 -12.00 19.05 31.94
C GLY A 103 -12.45 18.59 30.55
N ALA A 104 -13.77 18.45 30.37
CA ALA A 104 -14.38 17.86 29.17
C ALA A 104 -13.94 18.51 27.83
N PHE A 105 -13.66 19.81 27.85
CA PHE A 105 -13.24 20.58 26.67
C PHE A 105 -11.75 20.97 26.68
N GLY A 106 -10.99 20.48 27.66
CA GLY A 106 -9.60 20.88 27.85
C GLY A 106 -8.66 20.49 26.71
N TYR A 107 -9.04 19.50 25.89
CA TYR A 107 -8.30 19.12 24.68
C TYR A 107 -8.39 20.20 23.57
N LEU A 108 -9.42 21.05 23.57
CA LEU A 108 -9.57 22.15 22.59
C LEU A 108 -8.55 23.26 22.82
N ASP A 109 -8.16 23.47 24.09
CA ASP A 109 -7.14 24.44 24.44
C ASP A 109 -5.73 23.83 24.34
N PHE A 110 -5.23 23.84 23.10
CA PHE A 110 -3.92 23.33 22.70
C PHE A 110 -2.75 23.86 23.54
N LYS A 111 -2.91 25.04 24.17
CA LYS A 111 -1.88 25.65 25.03
C LYS A 111 -1.63 24.86 26.32
N ASN A 112 -2.64 24.12 26.78
CA ASN A 112 -2.62 23.50 28.10
C ASN A 112 -1.84 22.18 28.13
N TRP A 113 -1.72 21.49 27.00
CA TRP A 113 -1.16 20.15 26.93
C TRP A 113 0.00 19.99 25.95
N ILE A 114 0.41 21.07 25.29
CA ILE A 114 1.59 21.07 24.42
C ILE A 114 2.89 21.22 25.20
N ASP A 115 3.94 20.59 24.67
CA ASP A 115 5.29 20.82 25.13
C ASP A 115 5.77 22.24 24.74
N LYS A 116 6.08 23.04 25.77
CA LYS A 116 6.50 24.44 25.63
C LYS A 116 8.03 24.60 25.53
N SER A 117 8.78 23.50 25.60
CA SER A 117 10.24 23.53 25.77
C SER A 117 11.01 23.92 24.50
N GLU A 118 10.72 23.36 23.32
CA GLU A 118 11.34 23.80 22.06
C GLU A 118 10.48 23.65 20.80
N TYR A 119 10.05 22.43 20.44
CA TYR A 119 9.52 22.14 19.09
C TYR A 119 8.23 22.92 18.74
N CYS A 120 7.44 23.27 19.74
CA CYS A 120 6.14 23.93 19.55
C CYS A 120 6.09 25.39 20.00
N LYS A 121 7.22 26.00 20.39
CA LYS A 121 7.27 27.41 20.84
C LYS A 121 6.68 28.37 19.80
N HIS A 122 6.99 28.17 18.52
CA HIS A 122 6.50 29.02 17.42
C HIS A 122 5.02 28.75 17.10
N TYR A 123 4.59 27.49 17.14
CA TYR A 123 3.21 27.10 16.86
C TYR A 123 2.24 27.52 17.98
N ALA A 124 2.68 27.44 19.24
CA ALA A 124 1.92 27.91 20.38
C ALA A 124 1.69 29.43 20.31
N LYS A 125 2.71 30.22 19.98
CA LYS A 125 2.60 31.69 19.80
C LYS A 125 1.66 32.12 18.67
N LEU A 126 1.58 31.37 17.58
CA LEU A 126 0.71 31.70 16.43
C LEU A 126 -0.78 31.52 16.75
N ARG A 127 -1.13 30.62 17.67
CA ARG A 127 -2.50 30.42 18.16
C ARG A 127 -2.90 31.38 19.30
N GLU A 128 -1.99 32.25 19.75
CA GLU A 128 -2.24 33.26 20.79
C GLU A 128 -2.81 34.60 20.25
N LYS A 129 -2.99 34.75 18.93
CA LYS A 129 -3.70 35.86 18.28
C LYS A 129 -5.07 35.42 17.79
#